data_AF-A0A9E1SEE7-F1
#
_entry.id   AF-A0A9E1SEE7-F1
#
_cell.length_a   1.000
_cell.length_b   1.000
_cell.length_c   1.000
_cell.angle_alpha   90.00
_cell.angle_beta   90.00
_cell.angle_gamma   90.00
#
_symmetry.space_group_name_H-M   'P 1'
#
loop_
_entity.id
_entity.type
_entity.pdbx_description
1 polymer ?
#
loop_
_entity_poly.entity_id
_entity_poly.type
_entity_poly.pdbx_seq_one_letter_code
_entity_poly.pdbx_strand_id
1 'polypeptide(L)'
;MHMNNKSKLTLQTILLSAALALILTGCSDDEPKQQASKVHNPWDHSHEAEVTDIQKHVFEHEFAAECVDREVKNSINKDNDRKRFAKPCMCIATFMMKDLTAIEAEKFLKEKKTTQSLRIRFESAAYHCLQEKEQPKSLQLFNRR
;
A
#
# COMPACT_ATOMS: atom_id res chain seq x y z
N MET A 1 -11.34 -52.90 23.06
CA MET A 1 -12.09 -52.42 21.88
C MET A 1 -11.10 -52.08 20.77
N HIS A 2 -11.09 -52.88 19.69
CA HIS A 2 -10.19 -52.72 18.54
C HIS A 2 -10.93 -51.89 17.48
N MET A 3 -10.61 -50.60 17.37
CA MET A 3 -11.21 -49.74 16.34
C MET A 3 -10.47 -49.89 15.01
N ASN A 4 -11.24 -50.20 13.97
CA ASN A 4 -10.81 -50.55 12.62
C ASN A 4 -10.10 -49.35 11.92
N ASN A 5 -8.98 -49.56 11.22
CA ASN A 5 -8.15 -48.46 10.69
C ASN A 5 -8.88 -47.59 9.63
N LYS A 6 -9.87 -48.14 8.94
CA LYS A 6 -10.72 -47.38 8.00
C LYS A 6 -11.61 -46.36 8.71
N SER A 7 -12.06 -46.63 9.93
CA SER A 7 -12.89 -45.70 10.71
C SER A 7 -12.07 -44.58 11.35
N LYS A 8 -10.76 -44.79 11.55
CA LYS A 8 -9.84 -43.74 12.02
C LYS A 8 -9.54 -42.72 10.91
N LEU A 9 -9.37 -43.20 9.67
CA LEU A 9 -9.11 -42.34 8.51
C LEU A 9 -10.31 -41.45 8.16
N THR A 10 -11.53 -41.99 8.25
CA THR A 10 -12.76 -41.21 8.03
C THR A 10 -13.06 -40.25 9.18
N LEU A 11 -12.69 -40.57 10.42
CA LEU A 11 -12.84 -39.65 11.56
C LEU A 11 -11.86 -38.47 11.45
N GLN A 12 -10.64 -38.71 10.98
CA GLN A 12 -9.63 -37.66 10.77
C GLN A 12 -10.00 -36.70 9.64
N THR A 13 -10.58 -37.20 8.54
CA THR A 13 -11.02 -36.33 7.43
C THR A 13 -12.23 -35.45 7.78
N ILE A 14 -13.12 -35.91 8.68
CA ILE A 14 -14.25 -35.11 9.17
C ILE A 14 -13.78 -34.02 10.14
N LEU A 15 -12.77 -34.29 10.97
CA LEU A 15 -12.22 -33.30 11.91
C LEU A 15 -11.46 -32.16 11.19
N LEU A 16 -10.79 -32.45 10.06
CA LEU A 16 -10.09 -31.42 9.27
C LEU A 16 -11.03 -30.50 8.48
N SER A 17 -12.20 -30.97 8.04
CA SER A 17 -13.17 -30.13 7.32
C SER A 17 -13.97 -29.21 8.25
N ALA A 18 -14.23 -29.62 9.50
CA ALA A 18 -14.88 -28.79 10.50
C ALA A 18 -14.02 -27.61 10.97
N ALA A 19 -12.69 -27.73 10.94
CA ALA A 19 -11.76 -26.65 11.33
C ALA A 19 -11.71 -25.51 10.31
N LEU A 20 -12.03 -25.77 9.03
CA LEU A 20 -12.04 -24.74 7.97
C LEU A 20 -13.28 -23.85 8.02
N ALA A 21 -14.39 -24.30 8.61
CA ALA A 21 -15.62 -23.51 8.72
C ALA A 21 -15.59 -22.45 9.83
N LEU A 22 -14.69 -22.57 10.80
CA LEU A 22 -14.53 -21.63 11.92
C LEU A 22 -13.65 -20.41 11.59
N ILE A 23 -13.03 -20.37 10.40
CA ILE A 23 -12.18 -19.24 9.97
C ILE A 23 -12.99 -18.19 9.19
N LEU A 24 -14.27 -18.47 8.87
CA LEU A 24 -15.17 -17.53 8.16
C LEU A 24 -16.08 -16.70 9.08
N THR A 25 -16.05 -16.90 10.40
CA THR A 25 -16.74 -16.03 11.37
C THR A 25 -15.74 -15.09 12.04
N GLY A 26 -15.04 -14.30 11.22
CA GLY A 26 -14.33 -13.11 11.64
C GLY A 26 -15.00 -11.89 11.02
N CYS A 27 -15.51 -10.99 11.87
CA CYS A 27 -16.19 -9.71 11.59
C CYS A 27 -17.66 -9.76 11.20
N SER A 28 -18.55 -9.72 12.20
CA SER A 28 -19.41 -8.54 12.46
C SER A 28 -20.35 -8.86 13.62
N ASP A 29 -19.90 -8.63 14.86
CA ASP A 29 -20.79 -8.57 16.03
C ASP A 29 -21.06 -7.10 16.30
N ASP A 30 -22.12 -6.57 15.68
CA ASP A 30 -22.62 -5.21 15.92
C ASP A 30 -24.09 -5.31 16.33
N GLU A 31 -24.37 -4.94 17.59
CA GLU A 31 -25.73 -4.75 18.10
C GLU A 31 -26.46 -3.63 17.34
N PRO A 32 -27.79 -3.69 17.16
CA PRO A 32 -28.52 -2.69 16.40
C PRO A 32 -28.72 -1.42 17.24
N LYS A 33 -27.82 -0.44 17.10
CA LYS A 33 -28.10 0.94 17.53
C LYS A 33 -28.89 1.66 16.44
N GLN A 34 -30.17 1.91 16.74
CA GLN A 34 -30.99 2.86 15.99
C GLN A 34 -30.37 4.26 16.07
N GLN A 35 -29.76 4.70 14.98
CA GLN A 35 -29.58 6.12 14.72
C GLN A 35 -29.57 6.33 13.21
N ALA A 36 -30.60 7.00 12.71
CA ALA A 36 -30.64 7.47 11.33
C ALA A 36 -29.56 8.55 11.15
N SER A 37 -28.34 8.13 10.79
CA SER A 37 -27.30 9.05 10.35
C SER A 37 -27.49 9.33 8.87
N LYS A 38 -27.37 10.61 8.48
CA LYS A 38 -27.22 11.06 7.08
C LYS A 38 -26.44 10.02 6.28
N VAL A 39 -26.91 9.74 5.06
CA VAL A 39 -26.22 8.92 4.06
C VAL A 39 -24.80 9.47 3.90
N HIS A 40 -23.84 8.86 4.60
CA HIS A 40 -22.42 9.15 4.44
C HIS A 40 -22.01 8.44 3.17
N ASN A 41 -21.91 9.19 2.07
CA ASN A 41 -21.40 8.63 0.83
C ASN A 41 -19.87 8.53 0.99
N PRO A 42 -19.28 7.31 0.98
CA PRO A 42 -17.84 7.13 1.21
C PRO A 42 -16.95 7.80 0.15
N TRP A 43 -17.56 8.30 -0.92
CA TRP A 43 -16.94 8.94 -2.08
C TRP A 43 -17.19 10.44 -2.15
N ASP A 44 -17.91 11.01 -1.17
CA ASP A 44 -18.16 12.46 -1.11
C ASP A 44 -17.03 13.16 -0.35
N HIS A 45 -15.97 13.47 -1.08
CA HIS A 45 -14.79 14.17 -0.56
C HIS A 45 -14.98 15.69 -0.45
N SER A 46 -16.17 16.23 -0.73
CA SER A 46 -16.43 17.69 -0.69
C SER A 46 -16.39 18.29 0.71
N HIS A 47 -16.34 17.44 1.74
CA HIS A 47 -16.31 17.81 3.15
C HIS A 47 -15.03 17.38 3.88
N GLU A 48 -14.06 16.79 3.18
CA GLU A 48 -12.81 16.37 3.82
C GLU A 48 -11.94 17.60 4.11
N ALA A 49 -11.36 17.63 5.32
CA ALA A 49 -10.42 18.66 5.69
C ALA A 49 -9.22 18.64 4.72
N GLU A 50 -8.85 19.80 4.20
CA GLU A 50 -7.69 19.91 3.33
C GLU A 50 -6.40 19.69 4.14
N VAL A 51 -5.43 18.94 3.58
CA VAL A 51 -4.12 18.79 4.19
C VAL A 51 -3.41 20.14 4.17
N THR A 52 -2.97 20.60 5.34
CA THR A 52 -2.21 21.86 5.42
C THR A 52 -0.88 21.74 4.67
N ASP A 53 -0.38 22.85 4.13
CA ASP A 53 0.88 22.87 3.38
C ASP A 53 2.08 22.32 4.19
N ILE A 54 2.12 22.65 5.49
CA ILE A 54 3.11 22.12 6.43
C ILE A 54 3.03 20.58 6.51
N GLN A 55 1.82 20.02 6.60
CA GLN A 55 1.65 18.56 6.64
C GLN A 55 2.03 17.90 5.32
N LYS A 56 1.77 18.54 4.18
CA LYS A 56 2.21 18.04 2.87
C LYS A 56 3.73 17.98 2.80
N HIS A 57 4.42 19.05 3.23
CA HIS A 57 5.87 19.09 3.23
C HIS A 57 6.51 18.05 4.16
N VAL A 58 5.95 17.87 5.36
CA VAL A 58 6.41 16.83 6.30
C VAL A 58 6.16 15.44 5.70
N PHE A 59 4.98 15.21 5.11
CA PHE A 59 4.66 13.97 4.41
C PHE A 59 5.65 13.68 3.29
N GLU A 60 5.97 14.67 2.45
CA GLU A 60 6.91 14.51 1.33
C GLU A 60 8.26 13.99 1.79
N HIS A 61 8.85 14.63 2.80
CA HIS A 61 10.16 14.25 3.32
C HIS A 61 10.16 12.90 4.02
N GLU A 62 9.18 12.64 4.89
CA GLU A 62 9.06 11.37 5.61
C GLU A 62 8.79 10.20 4.65
N PHE A 63 7.90 10.40 3.67
CA PHE A 63 7.61 9.39 2.67
C PHE A 63 8.81 9.10 1.78
N ALA A 64 9.53 10.14 1.33
CA ALA A 64 10.74 9.96 0.55
C ALA A 64 11.82 9.19 1.33
N ALA A 65 11.98 9.48 2.62
CA ALA A 65 12.93 8.78 3.48
C ALA A 65 12.56 7.29 3.63
N GLU A 66 11.29 6.97 3.92
CA GLU A 66 10.81 5.59 4.04
C GLU A 66 10.97 4.83 2.71
N CYS A 67 10.71 5.49 1.58
CA CYS A 67 10.95 4.95 0.26
C CYS A 67 12.42 4.57 0.07
N VAL A 68 13.36 5.47 0.37
CA VAL A 68 14.80 5.18 0.26
C VAL A 68 15.19 4.01 1.17
N ASP A 69 14.72 4.02 2.42
CA ASP A 69 15.03 2.97 3.40
C ASP A 69 14.54 1.59 2.95
N ARG A 70 13.36 1.53 2.31
CA ARG A 70 12.81 0.31 1.71
C ARG A 70 13.69 -0.20 0.57
N GLU A 71 14.10 0.67 -0.34
CA GLU A 71 14.93 0.28 -1.50
C GLU A 71 16.32 -0.20 -1.08
N VAL A 72 16.93 0.42 -0.06
CA VAL A 72 18.28 0.06 0.39
C VAL A 72 18.30 -1.04 1.46
N LYS A 73 17.14 -1.51 1.92
CA LYS A 73 17.02 -2.48 3.03
C LYS A 73 17.93 -3.69 2.85
N ASN A 74 17.96 -4.22 1.62
CA ASN A 74 18.73 -5.41 1.24
C ASN A 74 19.96 -5.09 0.39
N SER A 75 20.34 -3.80 0.27
CA SER A 75 21.51 -3.41 -0.51
C SER A 75 22.81 -3.75 0.23
N ILE A 76 23.81 -4.18 -0.54
CA ILE A 76 25.20 -4.38 -0.10
C ILE A 76 25.94 -3.03 -0.03
N ASN A 77 25.60 -2.07 -0.90
CA ASN A 77 26.24 -0.75 -0.98
C ASN A 77 25.24 0.36 -0.63
N LYS A 78 24.85 0.39 0.64
CA LYS A 78 23.78 1.27 1.14
C LYS A 78 24.04 2.75 0.88
N ASP A 79 25.27 3.23 1.03
CA ASP A 79 25.58 4.66 0.88
C ASP A 79 25.46 5.14 -0.56
N ASN A 80 25.87 4.32 -1.53
CA ASN A 80 25.68 4.65 -2.95
C ASN A 80 24.21 4.53 -3.34
N ASP A 81 23.56 3.44 -2.94
CA ASP A 81 22.16 3.21 -3.30
C ASP A 81 21.21 4.23 -2.67
N ARG A 82 21.49 4.71 -1.45
CA ARG A 82 20.75 5.82 -0.84
C ARG A 82 20.75 7.06 -1.75
N LYS A 83 21.93 7.43 -2.28
CA LYS A 83 22.05 8.58 -3.20
C LYS A 83 21.32 8.31 -4.51
N ARG A 84 21.40 7.09 -5.03
CA ARG A 84 20.71 6.66 -6.25
C ARG A 84 19.19 6.75 -6.11
N PHE A 85 18.63 6.31 -4.99
CA PHE A 85 17.19 6.26 -4.75
C PHE A 85 16.60 7.57 -4.20
N ALA A 86 17.42 8.47 -3.66
CA ALA A 86 16.94 9.75 -3.12
C ALA A 86 16.12 10.56 -4.14
N LYS A 87 16.64 10.73 -5.36
CA LYS A 87 15.96 11.51 -6.41
C LYS A 87 14.62 10.89 -6.86
N PRO A 88 14.53 9.59 -7.23
CA PRO A 88 13.26 9.00 -7.61
C PRO A 88 12.26 8.93 -6.44
N CYS A 89 12.70 8.60 -5.22
CA CYS A 89 11.81 8.60 -4.06
C CYS A 89 11.25 9.99 -3.74
N MET A 90 12.06 11.04 -3.91
CA MET A 90 11.56 12.42 -3.78
C MET A 90 10.51 12.75 -4.85
N CYS A 91 10.77 12.42 -6.12
CA CYS A 91 9.78 12.61 -7.19
C CYS A 91 8.45 11.91 -6.89
N ILE A 92 8.51 10.66 -6.39
CA ILE A 92 7.33 9.89 -6.01
C ILE A 92 6.57 10.60 -4.88
N ALA A 93 7.28 11.04 -3.84
CA ALA A 93 6.68 11.74 -2.71
C ALA A 93 5.99 13.04 -3.16
N THR A 94 6.64 13.83 -4.03
CA THR A 94 6.05 15.04 -4.62
C THR A 94 4.80 14.73 -5.43
N PHE A 95 4.82 13.67 -6.24
CA PHE A 95 3.65 13.24 -7.01
C PHE A 95 2.49 12.87 -6.08
N MET A 96 2.79 12.19 -4.98
CA MET A 96 1.79 11.77 -4.01
C MET A 96 1.13 12.92 -3.27
N MET A 97 1.75 14.09 -3.14
CA MET A 97 1.13 15.24 -2.45
C MET A 97 -0.09 15.82 -3.18
N LYS A 98 -0.24 15.59 -4.49
CA LYS A 98 -1.27 16.22 -5.33
C LYS A 98 -2.68 15.92 -4.83
N ASP A 99 -2.95 14.66 -4.52
CA ASP A 99 -4.25 14.16 -4.10
C ASP A 99 -4.22 13.59 -2.68
N LEU A 100 -3.26 14.04 -1.86
CA LEU A 100 -3.11 13.59 -0.47
C LEU A 100 -4.27 14.12 0.36
N THR A 101 -5.01 13.23 1.03
CA THR A 101 -6.10 13.61 1.95
C THR A 101 -5.60 13.76 3.38
N ALA A 102 -6.31 14.54 4.22
CA ALA A 102 -5.94 14.72 5.63
C ALA A 102 -5.89 13.39 6.39
N ILE A 103 -6.81 12.48 6.08
CA ILE A 103 -6.87 11.15 6.70
C ILE A 103 -5.65 10.31 6.32
N GLU A 104 -5.22 10.36 5.05
CA GLU A 104 -4.03 9.64 4.60
C GLU A 104 -2.76 10.22 5.21
N ALA A 105 -2.62 11.55 5.21
CA ALA A 105 -1.50 12.24 5.81
C ALA A 105 -1.39 11.92 7.31
N GLU A 106 -2.52 11.93 8.03
CA GLU A 106 -2.57 11.60 9.44
C GLU A 106 -2.19 10.14 9.71
N LYS A 107 -2.78 9.19 8.97
CA LYS A 107 -2.45 7.76 9.11
C LYS A 107 -0.99 7.49 8.81
N PHE A 108 -0.43 8.16 7.81
CA PHE A 108 0.97 8.00 7.47
C PHE A 108 1.89 8.64 8.53
N LEU A 109 1.65 9.90 8.89
CA LEU A 109 2.56 10.67 9.75
C LEU A 109 2.46 10.26 11.22
N LYS A 110 1.23 10.12 11.75
CA LYS A 110 0.99 9.83 13.17
C LYS A 110 0.91 8.34 13.46
N GLU A 111 0.13 7.60 12.67
CA GLU A 111 -0.08 6.16 12.89
C GLU A 111 1.00 5.28 12.23
N LYS A 112 1.90 5.88 11.43
CA LYS A 112 2.93 5.17 10.65
C LYS A 112 2.35 4.01 9.83
N LYS A 113 1.14 4.24 9.28
CA LYS A 113 0.35 3.24 8.55
C LYS A 113 0.20 3.65 7.08
N THR A 114 0.67 2.79 6.19
CA THR A 114 0.42 2.93 4.75
C THR A 114 -0.98 2.44 4.41
N THR A 115 -1.85 3.32 3.90
CA THR A 115 -3.18 2.96 3.41
C THR A 115 -3.10 2.27 2.04
N GLN A 116 -4.13 1.53 1.66
CA GLN A 116 -4.18 0.91 0.31
C GLN A 116 -4.23 1.97 -0.80
N SER A 117 -4.93 3.08 -0.57
CA SER A 117 -4.95 4.21 -1.50
C SER A 117 -3.56 4.82 -1.72
N LEU A 118 -2.75 4.97 -0.67
CA LEU A 118 -1.35 5.41 -0.78
C LEU A 118 -0.50 4.42 -1.58
N ARG A 119 -0.73 3.11 -1.43
CA ARG A 119 -0.01 2.08 -2.20
C ARG A 119 -0.33 2.14 -3.70
N ILE A 120 -1.62 2.24 -4.05
CA ILE A 120 -2.04 2.34 -5.44
C ILE A 120 -1.44 3.59 -6.10
N ARG A 121 -1.48 4.74 -5.39
CA ARG A 121 -0.87 5.97 -5.88
C ARG A 121 0.64 5.88 -5.99
N PHE A 122 1.30 5.19 -5.07
CA PHE A 122 2.74 4.94 -5.17
C PHE A 122 3.12 4.23 -6.46
N GLU A 123 2.37 3.21 -6.89
CA GLU A 123 2.64 2.49 -8.15
C GLU A 123 2.51 3.40 -9.38
N SER A 124 1.46 4.23 -9.41
CA SER A 124 1.27 5.24 -10.46
C SER A 124 2.38 6.31 -10.46
N ALA A 125 2.77 6.79 -9.28
CA ALA A 125 3.85 7.75 -9.12
C ALA A 125 5.20 7.16 -9.55
N ALA A 126 5.47 5.90 -9.19
CA ALA A 126 6.68 5.19 -9.56
C ALA A 126 6.78 5.03 -11.08
N TYR A 127 5.67 4.70 -11.76
CA TYR A 127 5.61 4.68 -13.22
C TYR A 127 6.04 6.03 -13.80
N HIS A 128 5.46 7.13 -13.32
CA HIS A 128 5.82 8.47 -13.80
C HIS A 128 7.28 8.85 -13.53
N CYS A 129 7.76 8.63 -12.30
CA CYS A 129 9.07 9.10 -11.87
C CYS A 129 10.24 8.24 -12.37
N LEU A 130 9.99 6.97 -12.70
CA LEU A 130 11.03 6.04 -13.14
C LEU A 130 11.07 5.89 -14.67
N GLN A 131 9.92 5.95 -15.37
CA GLN A 131 9.88 5.64 -16.80
C GLN A 131 10.27 6.79 -17.73
N GLU A 132 10.18 8.07 -17.31
CA GLU A 132 10.58 9.21 -18.16
C GLU A 132 12.07 9.20 -18.56
N LYS A 133 12.91 8.32 -17.99
CA LYS A 133 14.32 8.18 -18.34
C LYS A 133 14.60 7.18 -19.47
N GLU A 134 13.65 6.33 -19.82
CA GLU A 134 13.75 5.49 -21.02
C GLU A 134 13.02 6.17 -22.18
N GLN A 135 13.56 7.31 -22.64
CA GLN A 135 13.32 7.71 -24.03
C GLN A 135 13.72 6.50 -24.88
N PRO A 136 12.83 5.93 -25.72
CA PRO A 136 13.23 4.87 -26.61
C PRO A 136 14.39 5.43 -27.44
N LYS A 137 15.61 4.94 -27.21
CA LYS A 137 16.74 5.26 -28.08
C LYS A 137 16.24 4.88 -29.46
N SER A 138 16.05 5.88 -30.32
CA SER A 138 15.69 5.62 -31.70
C SER A 138 16.71 4.61 -32.21
N LEU A 139 16.23 3.43 -32.60
CA LEU A 139 17.04 2.41 -33.22
C LEU A 139 17.66 3.08 -34.45
N GLN A 140 18.95 3.44 -34.39
CA GLN A 140 19.69 3.95 -35.53
C GLN A 140 19.92 2.81 -36.52
N LEU A 141 18.84 2.33 -37.14
CA LEU A 141 18.85 1.22 -38.10
C LEU A 141 19.48 1.61 -39.43
N PHE A 142 19.82 2.88 -39.62
CA PHE A 142 20.41 3.38 -40.85
C PHE A 142 21.57 4.33 -40.55
N ASN A 143 22.71 3.76 -40.14
CA ASN A 143 23.99 4.40 -40.45
C ASN A 143 24.15 4.35 -41.97
N ARG A 144 23.81 5.47 -42.61
CA ARG A 144 23.95 5.70 -44.04
C ARG A 144 25.44 5.59 -44.38
N ARG A 145 25.77 4.63 -45.23
CA ARG A 145 27.09 4.50 -45.87
C ARG A 145 27.39 5.70 -46.75
#